data_AF-A0A7W6SGL5-F1
#
_entry.id   AF-A0A7W6SGL5-F1
#
_cell.length_a   1.000
_cell.length_b   1.000
_cell.length_c   1.000
_cell.angle_alpha   90.00
_cell.angle_beta   90.00
_cell.angle_gamma   90.00
#
_symmetry.space_group_name_H-M   'P 1'
#
loop_
_entity.id
_entity.type
_entity.pdbx_description
1 polymer ?
#
loop_
_entity_poly.entity_id
_entity_poly.type
_entity_poly.pdbx_seq_one_letter_code
_entity_poly.pdbx_strand_id
1 'polypeptide(L)'
;MAGDRAGAPLPACGLHLHYNHPFTKWKRPALRLASACLGEGFSMASNVVARRCAMFFFALSVCVAGARHITHAHAAGAFAVGKCGAYGQAFDYGAEHEARAAAQKQCKGDCTTVTMKRACAAMSVDMTNPCGAYGYAVKPKISASLNAATRECYKYGGKECVIRAWACDAKG
;
A
#
# COMPACT_ATOMS: atom_id res chain seq x y z
N MET A 1 -3.22 -56.96 12.20
CA MET A 1 -3.84 -57.43 10.94
C MET A 1 -3.75 -56.29 9.93
N ALA A 2 -3.17 -56.58 8.75
CA ALA A 2 -2.99 -55.74 7.54
C ALA A 2 -2.17 -54.43 7.72
N GLY A 3 -1.09 -54.14 6.97
CA GLY A 3 -0.91 -54.22 5.51
C GLY A 3 -1.49 -52.93 4.89
N ASP A 4 -0.85 -52.10 4.06
CA ASP A 4 0.30 -52.23 3.19
C ASP A 4 0.78 -50.80 2.74
N ARG A 5 2.08 -50.72 2.45
CA ARG A 5 2.90 -49.88 1.54
C ARG A 5 2.45 -48.52 0.92
N ALA A 6 3.46 -47.63 0.97
CA ALA A 6 4.08 -46.85 -0.11
C ALA A 6 3.63 -45.41 -0.40
N GLY A 7 4.55 -44.48 -0.12
CA GLY A 7 4.61 -43.12 -0.67
C GLY A 7 5.85 -42.41 -0.14
N ALA A 8 6.95 -42.46 -0.88
CA ALA A 8 8.20 -41.79 -0.53
C ALA A 8 8.02 -40.26 -0.45
N PRO A 9 8.67 -39.56 0.51
CA PRO A 9 8.65 -38.10 0.59
C PRO A 9 9.61 -37.48 -0.44
N LEU A 10 9.08 -36.57 -1.25
CA LEU A 10 9.88 -35.68 -2.10
C LEU A 10 10.64 -34.67 -1.22
N PRO A 11 11.90 -34.33 -1.55
CA PRO A 11 12.71 -33.40 -0.77
C PRO A 11 12.18 -31.97 -0.88
N ALA A 12 12.01 -31.35 0.29
CA ALA A 12 11.78 -29.94 0.47
C ALA A 12 12.98 -29.13 -0.08
N CYS A 13 12.72 -28.28 -1.08
CA CYS A 13 13.55 -27.11 -1.34
C CYS A 13 12.76 -25.88 -0.88
N GLY A 14 13.11 -25.40 0.30
CA GLY A 14 12.64 -24.12 0.80
C GLY A 14 13.23 -22.97 0.00
N LEU A 15 12.45 -21.90 -0.15
CA LEU A 15 12.99 -20.56 -0.36
C LEU A 15 12.26 -19.61 0.59
N HIS A 16 12.90 -19.42 1.74
CA HIS A 16 12.64 -18.34 2.68
C HIS A 16 13.26 -17.07 2.07
N LEU A 17 12.46 -16.21 1.46
CA LEU A 17 12.94 -14.93 0.91
C LEU A 17 12.91 -13.86 2.00
N HIS A 18 14.03 -13.76 2.72
CA HIS A 18 14.36 -12.59 3.52
C HIS A 18 14.66 -11.41 2.57
N TYR A 19 13.77 -10.42 2.54
CA TYR A 19 13.98 -9.18 1.78
C TYR A 19 14.70 -8.18 2.67
N ASN A 20 16.03 -8.15 2.58
CA ASN A 20 16.86 -7.14 3.22
C ASN A 20 17.37 -6.19 2.12
N HIS A 21 16.83 -4.98 2.08
CA HIS A 21 17.38 -3.92 1.24
C HIS A 21 18.63 -3.35 1.90
N PRO A 22 19.70 -3.20 1.13
CA PRO A 22 20.43 -1.95 1.17
C PRO A 22 20.34 -1.26 -0.18
N PHE A 23 19.82 -0.03 -0.12
CA PHE A 23 20.10 1.05 -1.04
C PHE A 23 21.60 1.11 -1.33
N THR A 24 21.99 0.94 -2.58
CA THR A 24 22.98 1.73 -3.35
C THR A 24 23.54 0.90 -4.50
N LYS A 25 23.72 1.54 -5.66
CA LYS A 25 24.38 1.05 -6.88
C LYS A 25 23.47 0.39 -7.93
N TRP A 26 22.75 1.24 -8.67
CA TRP A 26 22.21 0.90 -9.98
C TRP A 26 23.36 0.56 -10.95
N LYS A 27 23.67 -0.73 -11.13
CA LYS A 27 24.29 -1.22 -12.37
C LYS A 27 23.15 -1.53 -13.33
N ARG A 28 23.13 -0.83 -14.47
CA ARG A 28 22.22 -1.10 -15.58
C ARG A 28 22.39 -2.57 -15.98
N PRO A 29 21.34 -3.40 -15.99
CA PRO A 29 21.44 -4.71 -16.60
C PRO A 29 21.71 -4.49 -18.09
N ALA A 30 22.85 -5.02 -18.56
CA ALA A 30 23.12 -5.11 -19.97
C ALA A 30 22.03 -5.98 -20.59
N LEU A 31 21.10 -5.34 -21.28
CA LEU A 31 20.10 -6.01 -22.10
C LEU A 31 20.88 -6.72 -23.21
N ARG A 32 21.09 -8.03 -23.07
CA ARG A 32 21.47 -8.88 -24.20
C ARG A 32 20.27 -8.86 -25.14
N LEU A 33 20.32 -8.01 -26.16
CA LEU A 33 19.49 -8.19 -27.33
C LEU A 33 19.81 -9.58 -27.88
N ALA A 34 18.85 -10.49 -27.79
CA ALA A 34 18.84 -11.65 -28.65
C ALA A 34 18.88 -11.14 -30.09
N SER A 35 19.94 -11.50 -30.80
CA SER A 35 20.07 -11.32 -32.24
C SER A 35 18.89 -12.02 -32.89
N ALA A 36 17.87 -11.26 -33.27
CA ALA A 36 16.81 -11.75 -34.12
C ALA A 36 17.43 -11.97 -35.50
N CYS A 37 17.38 -13.22 -35.94
CA CYS A 37 17.87 -13.73 -37.21
C CYS A 37 17.72 -12.73 -38.36
N LEU A 38 18.86 -12.22 -38.88
CA LEU A 38 18.93 -11.85 -40.28
C LEU A 38 18.98 -13.15 -41.09
N GLY A 39 17.80 -13.68 -41.39
CA GLY A 39 17.62 -14.58 -42.52
C GLY A 39 17.60 -13.73 -43.78
N GLU A 40 18.61 -13.89 -44.63
CA GLU A 40 18.61 -13.39 -45.99
C GLU A 40 17.45 -14.02 -46.75
N GLY A 41 16.54 -13.17 -47.19
CA GLY A 41 15.30 -13.55 -47.86
C GLY A 41 14.64 -12.29 -48.40
N PHE A 42 15.25 -11.73 -49.45
CA PHE A 42 14.66 -10.66 -50.24
C PHE A 42 13.38 -11.21 -50.90
N SER A 43 12.25 -11.05 -50.23
CA SER A 43 10.94 -11.06 -50.87
C SER A 43 10.29 -9.73 -50.51
N MET A 44 10.03 -8.95 -51.54
CA MET A 44 9.37 -7.65 -51.51
C MET A 44 8.11 -7.71 -50.63
N ALA A 45 8.26 -7.42 -49.34
CA ALA A 45 7.13 -7.14 -48.47
C ALA A 45 6.60 -5.77 -48.90
N SER A 46 5.58 -5.82 -49.76
CA SER A 46 4.77 -4.69 -50.22
C SER A 46 4.69 -3.61 -49.14
N ASN A 47 4.99 -2.34 -49.49
CA ASN A 47 5.01 -1.19 -48.57
C ASN A 47 3.79 -1.14 -47.62
N VAL A 48 2.69 -1.76 -48.01
CA VAL A 48 1.46 -1.97 -47.23
C VAL A 48 1.69 -2.82 -45.96
N VAL A 49 2.43 -3.92 -46.02
CA VAL A 49 2.66 -4.81 -44.86
C VAL A 49 3.59 -4.14 -43.85
N ALA A 50 4.70 -3.56 -44.32
CA ALA A 50 5.62 -2.81 -43.47
C ALA A 50 4.95 -1.62 -42.78
N ARG A 51 4.09 -0.88 -43.51
CA ARG A 51 3.33 0.26 -42.98
C ARG A 51 2.25 -0.17 -41.99
N ARG A 52 1.61 -1.32 -42.18
CA ARG A 52 0.63 -1.88 -41.22
C ARG A 52 1.28 -2.33 -39.92
N CYS A 53 2.45 -2.97 -39.98
CA CYS A 53 3.21 -3.34 -38.79
C CYS A 53 3.68 -2.08 -38.02
N ALA A 54 4.21 -1.08 -38.71
CA ALA A 54 4.65 0.18 -38.09
C ALA A 54 3.50 0.90 -37.37
N MET A 55 2.31 0.97 -37.99
CA MET A 55 1.11 1.55 -37.37
C MET A 55 0.65 0.75 -36.14
N PHE A 56 0.78 -0.57 -36.16
CA PHE A 56 0.40 -1.42 -35.03
C PHE A 56 1.31 -1.19 -33.82
N PHE A 57 2.63 -1.11 -34.02
CA PHE A 57 3.57 -0.80 -32.95
C PHE A 57 3.41 0.63 -32.42
N PHE A 58 3.09 1.59 -33.29
CA PHE A 58 2.84 2.97 -32.88
C PHE A 58 1.52 3.11 -32.10
N ALA A 59 0.46 2.42 -32.54
CA ALA A 59 -0.79 2.36 -31.79
C ALA A 59 -0.59 1.67 -30.42
N LEU A 60 0.17 0.56 -30.39
CA LEU A 60 0.48 -0.13 -29.14
C LEU A 60 1.28 0.76 -28.18
N SER A 61 2.27 1.52 -28.68
CA SER A 61 3.08 2.43 -27.85
C SER A 61 2.25 3.58 -27.29
N VAL A 62 1.35 4.15 -28.09
CA VAL A 62 0.39 5.19 -27.66
C VAL A 62 -0.58 4.64 -26.62
N CYS A 63 -1.12 3.43 -26.80
CA CYS A 63 -2.01 2.80 -25.82
C CYS A 63 -1.31 2.52 -24.47
N VAL A 64 -0.08 2.01 -24.50
CA VAL A 64 0.72 1.74 -23.29
C VAL A 64 1.11 3.03 -22.58
N ALA A 65 1.42 4.10 -23.32
CA ALA A 65 1.69 5.42 -22.73
C ALA A 65 0.42 6.05 -22.13
N GLY A 66 -0.72 5.97 -22.81
CA GLY A 66 -2.00 6.51 -22.34
C GLY A 66 -2.52 5.83 -21.07
N ALA A 67 -2.33 4.51 -20.94
CA ALA A 67 -2.77 3.74 -19.77
C ALA A 67 -2.06 4.15 -18.47
N ARG A 68 -0.87 4.77 -18.53
CA ARG A 68 -0.11 5.24 -17.36
C ARG A 68 -0.75 6.45 -16.67
N HIS A 69 -1.67 7.15 -17.33
CA HIS A 69 -2.23 8.41 -16.85
C HIS A 69 -3.60 8.28 -16.15
N ILE A 70 -4.23 7.10 -16.16
CA ILE A 70 -5.63 6.93 -15.72
C ILE A 70 -5.76 6.43 -14.27
N THR A 71 -4.68 6.00 -13.62
CA THR A 71 -4.77 5.57 -12.21
C THR A 71 -4.71 6.77 -11.27
N HIS A 72 -5.78 7.58 -11.27
CA HIS A 72 -6.16 8.31 -10.07
C HIS A 72 -6.61 7.25 -9.05
N ALA A 73 -5.64 6.73 -8.29
CA ALA A 73 -5.96 5.92 -7.12
C ALA A 73 -6.75 6.82 -6.17
N HIS A 74 -8.08 6.63 -6.14
CA HIS A 74 -8.93 7.11 -5.08
C HIS A 74 -8.59 6.29 -3.84
N ALA A 75 -7.46 6.62 -3.22
CA ALA A 75 -7.13 6.13 -1.90
C ALA A 75 -8.13 6.78 -0.94
N ALA A 76 -8.91 5.95 -0.28
CA ALA A 76 -9.72 6.28 0.86
C ALA A 76 -9.13 5.56 2.07
N GLY A 77 -8.96 6.30 3.16
CA GLY A 77 -8.51 5.75 4.43
C GLY A 77 -9.55 5.88 5.51
N ALA A 78 -9.34 5.12 6.58
CA ALA A 78 -10.11 5.22 7.80
C ALA A 78 -9.22 4.92 9.01
N PHE A 79 -9.56 5.57 10.12
CA PHE A 79 -8.92 5.40 11.41
C PHE A 79 -9.96 5.09 12.46
N ALA A 80 -9.79 4.00 13.19
CA ALA A 80 -10.63 3.62 14.30
C ALA A 80 -9.97 4.04 15.61
N VAL A 81 -10.72 4.74 16.45
CA VAL A 81 -10.30 5.22 17.77
C VAL A 81 -11.21 4.59 18.81
N GLY A 82 -10.63 3.83 19.75
CA GLY A 82 -11.35 3.18 20.83
C GLY A 82 -10.88 3.64 22.20
N LYS A 83 -11.62 3.21 23.22
CA LYS A 83 -11.26 3.43 24.63
C LYS A 83 -9.96 2.71 24.97
N CYS A 84 -9.27 3.15 26.04
CA CYS A 84 -8.04 2.50 26.52
C CYS A 84 -6.86 2.49 25.52
N GLY A 85 -6.91 3.39 24.54
CA GLY A 85 -5.93 3.44 23.45
C GLY A 85 -6.03 2.25 22.50
N ALA A 86 -7.20 1.61 22.40
CA ALA A 86 -7.52 0.75 21.28
C ALA A 86 -7.56 1.60 20.00
N TYR A 87 -6.95 1.12 18.93
CA TYR A 87 -6.97 1.79 17.64
C TYR A 87 -6.97 0.77 16.50
N GLY A 88 -7.33 1.22 15.31
CA GLY A 88 -7.18 0.48 14.08
C GLY A 88 -6.96 1.42 12.91
N GLN A 89 -6.25 0.97 11.88
CA GLN A 89 -5.87 1.84 10.76
C GLN A 89 -6.03 1.12 9.43
N ALA A 90 -6.55 1.84 8.45
CA ALA A 90 -6.70 1.38 7.08
C ALA A 90 -6.44 2.56 6.14
N PHE A 91 -5.61 2.36 5.13
CA PHE A 91 -5.23 3.36 4.15
C PHE A 91 -5.10 2.69 2.77
N ASP A 92 -5.14 3.47 1.70
CA ASP A 92 -5.01 2.99 0.31
C ASP A 92 -6.12 2.03 -0.18
N TYR A 93 -7.35 2.17 0.35
CA TYR A 93 -8.50 1.41 -0.17
C TYR A 93 -9.19 2.16 -1.32
N GLY A 94 -9.75 1.43 -2.28
CA GLY A 94 -10.51 2.03 -3.39
C GLY A 94 -11.87 2.60 -2.98
N ALA A 95 -12.39 2.20 -1.82
CA ALA A 95 -13.67 2.65 -1.29
C ALA A 95 -13.62 2.91 0.22
N GLU A 96 -14.30 3.97 0.68
CA GLU A 96 -14.35 4.35 2.10
C GLU A 96 -14.93 3.25 2.99
N HIS A 97 -15.95 2.54 2.52
CA HIS A 97 -16.62 1.53 3.34
C HIS A 97 -15.68 0.35 3.67
N GLU A 98 -14.82 -0.03 2.72
CA GLU A 98 -13.83 -1.08 2.90
C GLU A 98 -12.76 -0.64 3.88
N ALA A 99 -12.28 0.60 3.75
CA ALA A 99 -11.33 1.20 4.69
C ALA A 99 -11.89 1.20 6.11
N ARG A 100 -13.16 1.61 6.28
CA ARG A 100 -13.81 1.66 7.61
C ARG A 100 -13.94 0.27 8.22
N ALA A 101 -14.37 -0.72 7.42
CA ALA A 101 -14.48 -2.10 7.88
C ALA A 101 -13.11 -2.68 8.26
N ALA A 102 -12.06 -2.39 7.49
CA ALA A 102 -10.70 -2.83 7.79
C ALA A 102 -10.13 -2.17 9.05
N ALA A 103 -10.31 -0.86 9.22
CA ALA A 103 -9.89 -0.15 10.43
C ALA A 103 -10.63 -0.68 11.67
N GLN A 104 -11.93 -0.94 11.55
CA GLN A 104 -12.72 -1.46 12.67
C GLN A 104 -12.32 -2.90 13.05
N LYS A 105 -11.96 -3.74 12.07
CA LYS A 105 -11.46 -5.11 12.33
C LYS A 105 -10.16 -5.13 13.13
N GLN A 106 -9.28 -4.16 12.92
CA GLN A 106 -8.02 -4.06 13.68
C GLN A 106 -8.24 -3.55 15.10
N CYS A 107 -9.30 -2.79 15.31
CA CYS A 107 -9.58 -2.17 16.60
C CYS A 107 -10.27 -3.17 17.54
N LYS A 108 -9.75 -3.32 18.75
CA LYS A 108 -10.28 -4.24 19.75
C LYS A 108 -11.20 -3.51 20.70
N GLY A 109 -12.49 -3.84 20.67
CA GLY A 109 -13.53 -3.28 21.54
C GLY A 109 -14.36 -2.20 20.86
N ASP A 110 -14.90 -1.28 21.66
CA ASP A 110 -15.76 -0.21 21.16
C ASP A 110 -14.92 0.89 20.51
N CYS A 111 -14.86 0.85 19.18
CA CYS A 111 -14.08 1.79 18.39
C CYS A 111 -14.95 2.62 17.46
N THR A 112 -14.69 3.92 17.45
CA THR A 112 -15.31 4.90 16.56
C THR A 112 -14.44 5.07 15.33
N THR A 113 -15.02 4.81 14.16
CA THR A 113 -14.29 4.88 12.89
C THR A 113 -14.47 6.24 12.21
N VAL A 114 -13.37 6.95 12.04
CA VAL A 114 -13.24 8.24 11.37
C VAL A 114 -12.68 8.02 9.97
N THR A 115 -13.31 8.60 8.95
CA THR A 115 -12.80 8.55 7.57
C THR A 115 -11.72 9.60 7.35
N MET A 116 -10.71 9.26 6.58
CA MET A 116 -9.67 10.19 6.11
C MET A 116 -9.60 10.10 4.59
N LYS A 117 -9.78 11.24 3.92
CA LYS A 117 -9.59 11.36 2.47
C LYS A 117 -8.44 12.31 2.24
N ARG A 118 -7.32 11.83 1.70
CA ARG A 118 -6.13 12.67 1.49
C ARG A 118 -5.71 13.42 2.75
N ALA A 119 -5.80 12.76 3.89
CA ALA A 119 -5.57 13.36 5.20
C ALA A 119 -4.89 12.34 6.12
N CYS A 120 -4.30 12.85 7.19
CA CYS A 120 -3.70 12.06 8.25
C CYS A 120 -4.57 12.10 9.49
N ALA A 121 -4.78 10.95 10.12
CA ALA A 121 -5.34 10.85 11.45
C ALA A 121 -4.24 10.48 12.46
N ALA A 122 -4.34 11.02 13.67
CA ALA A 122 -3.48 10.65 14.79
C ALA A 122 -4.31 10.53 16.07
N MET A 123 -3.90 9.63 16.96
CA MET A 123 -4.44 9.46 18.30
C MET A 123 -3.34 9.59 19.33
N SER A 124 -3.62 10.41 20.35
CA SER A 124 -2.80 10.58 21.54
C SER A 124 -3.54 10.00 22.74
N VAL A 125 -2.79 9.36 23.63
CA VAL A 125 -3.30 8.85 24.91
C VAL A 125 -2.39 9.33 26.03
N ASP A 126 -2.92 9.38 27.25
CA ASP A 126 -2.10 9.59 28.43
C ASP A 126 -1.27 8.34 28.76
N MET A 127 0.05 8.47 28.85
CA MET A 127 0.96 7.39 29.20
C MET A 127 0.78 6.93 30.65
N THR A 128 0.37 7.84 31.55
CA THR A 128 0.08 7.50 32.95
C THR A 128 -1.22 6.70 33.09
N ASN A 129 -2.23 6.98 32.26
CA ASN A 129 -3.49 6.24 32.23
C ASN A 129 -4.05 6.12 30.80
N PRO A 130 -3.76 5.02 30.09
CA PRO A 130 -4.18 4.85 28.69
C PRO A 130 -5.70 4.73 28.52
N CYS A 131 -6.45 4.44 29.60
CA CYS A 131 -7.92 4.42 29.65
C CYS A 131 -8.54 5.75 30.07
N GLY A 132 -7.74 6.73 30.46
CA GLY A 132 -8.19 8.05 30.87
C GLY A 132 -8.40 8.98 29.68
N ALA A 133 -7.75 10.14 29.72
CA ALA A 133 -7.81 11.12 28.67
C ALA A 133 -7.14 10.61 27.38
N TYR A 134 -7.85 10.78 26.28
CA TYR A 134 -7.32 10.55 24.94
C TYR A 134 -7.80 11.65 24.01
N GLY A 135 -7.01 11.90 22.96
CA GLY A 135 -7.32 12.87 21.94
C GLY A 135 -7.08 12.28 20.57
N TYR A 136 -7.89 12.66 19.59
CA TYR A 136 -7.64 12.29 18.20
C TYR A 136 -7.90 13.49 17.30
N ALA A 137 -7.21 13.54 16.17
CA ALA A 137 -7.40 14.60 15.19
C ALA A 137 -7.14 14.09 13.77
N VAL A 138 -7.89 14.65 12.82
CA VAL A 138 -7.70 14.42 11.39
C VAL A 138 -7.38 15.75 10.72
N LYS A 139 -6.23 15.84 10.05
CA LYS A 139 -5.78 17.03 9.33
C LYS A 139 -5.05 16.62 8.04
N PRO A 140 -4.94 17.51 7.04
CA PRO A 140 -4.27 17.21 5.77
C PRO A 140 -2.77 16.91 5.89
N LYS A 141 -2.09 17.38 6.96
CA LYS A 141 -0.66 17.19 7.19
C LYS A 141 -0.43 16.38 8.45
N ILE A 142 0.49 15.42 8.42
CA ILE A 142 0.81 14.57 9.58
C ILE A 142 1.18 15.39 10.82
N SER A 143 2.08 16.37 10.70
CA SER A 143 2.53 17.19 11.83
C SER A 143 1.39 17.97 12.48
N ALA A 144 0.39 18.40 11.69
CA ALA A 144 -0.78 19.09 12.20
C ALA A 144 -1.71 18.13 12.97
N SER A 145 -1.91 16.91 12.46
CA SER A 145 -2.70 15.88 13.13
C SER A 145 -2.07 15.46 14.45
N LEU A 146 -0.75 15.22 14.47
CA LEU A 146 -0.01 14.85 15.69
C LEU A 146 -0.14 15.94 16.75
N ASN A 147 0.19 17.18 16.40
CA ASN A 147 0.11 18.30 17.34
C ASN A 147 -1.33 18.56 17.84
N ALA A 148 -2.32 18.41 16.97
CA ALA A 148 -3.72 18.57 17.35
C ALA A 148 -4.19 17.44 18.28
N ALA A 149 -3.83 16.19 17.99
CA ALA A 149 -4.20 15.03 18.82
C ALA A 149 -3.60 15.13 20.23
N THR A 150 -2.34 15.53 20.35
CA THR A 150 -1.68 15.73 21.64
C THR A 150 -2.32 16.88 22.43
N ARG A 151 -2.58 18.02 21.77
CA ARG A 151 -3.30 19.14 22.43
C ARG A 151 -4.67 18.71 22.93
N GLU A 152 -5.38 17.92 22.15
CA GLU A 152 -6.70 17.43 22.51
C GLU A 152 -6.65 16.49 23.72
N CYS A 153 -5.66 15.61 23.80
CA CYS A 153 -5.43 14.78 24.99
C CYS A 153 -5.18 15.63 26.25
N TYR A 154 -4.37 16.69 26.16
CA TYR A 154 -4.13 17.60 27.29
C TYR A 154 -5.41 18.34 27.71
N LYS A 155 -6.26 18.75 26.76
CA LYS A 155 -7.54 19.41 27.07
C LYS A 155 -8.50 18.51 27.85
N TYR A 156 -8.49 17.21 27.57
CA TYR A 156 -9.32 16.24 28.30
C TYR A 156 -8.70 15.77 29.63
N GLY A 157 -7.63 16.43 30.09
CA GLY A 157 -7.03 16.20 31.40
C GLY A 157 -5.89 15.18 31.44
N GLY A 158 -5.33 14.82 30.28
CA GLY A 158 -4.14 13.96 30.22
C GLY A 158 -2.91 14.67 30.78
N LYS A 159 -2.05 13.94 31.50
CA LYS A 159 -0.83 14.49 32.10
C LYS A 159 0.39 14.25 31.24
N GLU A 160 0.50 13.06 30.64
CA GLU A 160 1.61 12.67 29.77
C GLU A 160 1.08 12.20 28.42
N CYS A 161 0.64 13.14 27.59
CA CYS A 161 0.04 12.83 26.31
C CYS A 161 1.08 12.46 25.26
N VAL A 162 1.04 11.20 24.81
CA VAL A 162 1.91 10.65 23.77
C VAL A 162 1.09 10.16 22.58
N ILE A 163 1.67 10.22 21.39
CA ILE A 163 1.05 9.67 20.19
C ILE A 163 1.17 8.15 20.22
N ARG A 164 0.03 7.46 20.17
CA ARG A 164 -0.01 5.98 20.17
C ARG A 164 -0.10 5.40 18.77
N ALA A 165 -0.84 6.05 17.89
CA ALA A 165 -1.01 5.59 16.52
C ALA A 165 -1.32 6.77 15.58
N TRP A 166 -0.90 6.63 14.33
CA TRP A 166 -1.19 7.58 13.26
C TRP A 166 -1.20 6.86 11.91
N ALA A 167 -1.99 7.38 10.97
CA ALA A 167 -2.03 6.89 9.59
C ALA A 167 -2.38 8.04 8.65
N CYS A 168 -1.90 7.97 7.41
CA CYS A 168 -2.19 8.93 6.36
C CYS A 168 -2.72 8.21 5.12
N ASP A 169 -3.77 8.76 4.54
CA ASP A 169 -4.33 8.32 3.28
C ASP A 169 -3.83 9.25 2.16
N ALA A 170 -3.04 8.70 1.23
CA ALA A 170 -2.23 9.44 0.25
C ALA A 170 -1.21 10.45 0.86
N LYS A 171 -0.41 11.12 0.00
CA LYS A 171 0.66 12.06 0.41
C LYS A 171 0.14 13.07 1.46
N GLY A 172 0.57 12.90 2.71
CA GLY A 172 0.30 13.76 3.86
C GLY A 172 1.57 14.30 4.51
#